data_AF-A0A544TBR1-F1
#
_entry.id   AF-A0A544TBR1-F1
#
_cell.length_a   1.000
_cell.length_b   1.000
_cell.length_c   1.000
_cell.angle_alpha   90.00
_cell.angle_beta   90.00
_cell.angle_gamma   90.00
#
_symmetry.space_group_name_H-M   'P 1'
#
loop_
_entity.id
_entity.type
_entity.pdbx_description
1 polymer ?
#
loop_
_entity_poly.entity_id
_entity_poly.type
_entity_poly.pdbx_seq_one_letter_code
_entity_poly.pdbx_strand_id
1 'polypeptide(L)'
;MRKKYSVYSLIFIALGIFISIMGFPPIRIEFLGMWEIFIGFTIYLVGLILGGKAFLKKEKGFLKYISLLSVVFGIIYVVFLFGIIGQI
;
A
#
# COMPACT_ATOMS: atom_id res chain seq x y z
N MET A 1 -12.91 -3.20 -21.37
CA MET A 1 -13.16 -3.13 -19.92
C MET A 1 -12.37 -1.96 -19.34
N ARG A 2 -13.05 -0.94 -18.76
CA ARG A 2 -12.38 0.19 -18.08
C ARG A 2 -11.50 -0.35 -16.97
N LYS A 3 -10.22 0.04 -16.93
CA LYS A 3 -9.19 -0.40 -15.96
C LYS A 3 -9.44 0.12 -14.53
N LYS A 4 -10.66 -0.07 -14.02
CA LYS A 4 -11.13 0.55 -12.77
C LYS A 4 -10.34 -0.01 -11.58
N TYR A 5 -10.16 -1.33 -11.52
CA TYR A 5 -9.51 -1.98 -10.37
C TYR A 5 -8.02 -1.67 -10.27
N SER A 6 -7.32 -1.62 -11.41
CA SER A 6 -5.90 -1.25 -11.45
C SER A 6 -5.64 0.18 -10.94
N VAL A 7 -6.51 1.13 -11.31
CA VAL A 7 -6.38 2.53 -10.88
C VAL A 7 -6.68 2.67 -9.39
N TYR A 8 -7.76 2.07 -8.89
CA TYR A 8 -8.06 2.11 -7.46
C TYR A 8 -6.96 1.43 -6.65
N SER A 9 -6.43 0.29 -7.09
CA SER A 9 -5.30 -0.38 -6.43
C SER A 9 -4.11 0.55 -6.26
N LEU A 10 -3.70 1.25 -7.32
CA LEU A 10 -2.60 2.21 -7.28
C LEU A 10 -2.86 3.35 -6.30
N ILE A 11 -4.07 3.93 -6.32
CA ILE A 11 -4.45 5.02 -5.42
C ILE A 11 -4.41 4.55 -3.95
N PHE A 12 -5.00 3.40 -3.65
CA PHE A 12 -5.02 2.86 -2.29
C PHE A 12 -3.63 2.48 -1.80
N ILE A 13 -2.78 1.92 -2.66
CA ILE A 13 -1.39 1.62 -2.31
C ILE A 13 -0.62 2.92 -2.02
N ALA A 14 -0.72 3.91 -2.90
CA ALA A 14 -0.03 5.19 -2.73
C ALA A 14 -0.49 5.92 -1.46
N LEU A 15 -1.80 6.00 -1.22
CA LEU A 15 -2.37 6.60 -0.01
C LEU A 15 -1.98 5.84 1.25
N GLY A 16 -2.05 4.50 1.21
CA GLY A 16 -1.67 3.67 2.35
C GLY A 16 -0.21 3.86 2.74
N ILE A 17 0.70 3.84 1.77
CA ILE A 17 2.13 4.10 2.00
C ILE A 17 2.34 5.52 2.54
N PHE A 18 1.71 6.53 1.93
CA PHE A 18 1.86 7.93 2.33
C PHE A 18 1.41 8.16 3.78
N ILE A 19 0.23 7.68 4.15
CA ILE A 19 -0.30 7.77 5.52
C ILE A 19 0.60 7.00 6.49
N SER A 20 1.09 5.83 6.09
CA SER A 20 1.93 5.05 7.00
C SER A 20 3.29 5.70 7.24
N ILE A 21 3.88 6.36 6.23
CA ILE A 21 5.15 7.11 6.36
C ILE A 21 5.00 8.30 7.33
N MET A 22 3.83 8.95 7.36
CA MET A 22 3.56 10.05 8.32
C MET A 22 3.67 9.61 9.78
N GLY A 23 3.48 8.32 10.07
CA GLY A 23 3.67 7.79 11.42
C GLY A 23 5.13 7.60 11.85
N PHE A 24 6.10 7.71 10.92
CA PHE A 24 7.53 7.50 11.20
C PHE A 24 8.31 8.84 11.32
N PRO A 25 9.27 8.94 12.26
CA PRO A 25 10.25 10.04 12.26
C PRO A 25 11.12 10.02 10.98
N PRO A 26 11.60 11.17 10.47
CA PRO A 26 11.47 12.54 10.99
C PRO A 26 10.22 13.29 10.50
N ILE A 27 9.46 12.72 9.55
CA ILE A 27 8.30 13.36 8.89
C ILE A 27 7.01 13.13 9.72
N ARG A 28 7.16 12.99 11.04
CA ARG A 28 6.05 12.66 11.92
C ARG A 28 5.10 13.85 12.02
N ILE A 29 3.89 13.69 11.50
CA ILE A 29 2.82 14.68 11.63
C ILE A 29 1.88 14.12 12.69
N GLU A 30 1.90 14.67 13.91
CA GLU A 30 1.15 14.12 15.06
C GLU A 30 -0.37 14.35 14.95
N PHE A 31 -1.05 13.68 14.02
CA PHE A 31 -2.50 13.71 13.94
C PHE A 31 -3.14 12.61 14.79
N LEU A 32 -2.59 11.40 14.72
CA LEU A 32 -3.02 10.17 15.41
C LEU A 32 -1.84 9.36 15.99
N GLY A 33 -0.59 9.77 15.73
CA GLY A 33 0.59 9.12 16.28
C GLY A 33 0.83 7.72 15.69
N MET A 34 1.19 6.73 16.51
CA MET A 34 1.52 5.37 16.03
C MET A 34 0.34 4.68 15.33
N TRP A 35 -0.89 5.15 15.53
CA TRP A 35 -2.09 4.66 14.85
C TRP A 35 -2.10 4.94 13.34
N GLU A 36 -1.39 5.98 12.88
CA GLU A 36 -1.28 6.32 11.45
C GLU A 36 -0.63 5.19 10.66
N ILE A 37 0.33 4.50 11.29
CA ILE A 37 0.99 3.33 10.73
C ILE A 37 -0.04 2.23 10.46
N PHE A 38 -0.89 1.92 11.45
CA PHE A 38 -1.89 0.86 11.34
C PHE A 38 -3.01 1.22 10.34
N ILE A 39 -3.43 2.49 10.32
CA ILE A 39 -4.43 2.99 9.38
C ILE A 39 -3.91 2.94 7.95
N GLY A 40 -2.71 3.48 7.71
CA GLY A 40 -2.07 3.45 6.41
C GLY A 40 -1.81 2.03 5.92
N PHE A 41 -1.40 1.13 6.82
CA PHE A 41 -1.22 -0.30 6.53
C PHE A 41 -2.54 -0.97 6.11
N THR A 42 -3.64 -0.66 6.78
CA THR A 42 -4.97 -1.20 6.44
C THR A 42 -5.42 -0.72 5.05
N ILE A 43 -5.26 0.57 4.75
CA ILE A 43 -5.56 1.16 3.44
C ILE A 43 -4.69 0.52 2.35
N TYR A 44 -3.42 0.28 2.65
CA TYR A 44 -2.49 -0.41 1.78
C TYR A 44 -2.95 -1.85 1.45
N LEU A 45 -3.38 -2.63 2.45
CA LEU A 45 -3.92 -3.99 2.25
C LEU A 45 -5.14 -4.00 1.33
N VAL A 46 -6.02 -2.99 1.42
CA VAL A 46 -7.15 -2.84 0.49
C VAL A 46 -6.66 -2.64 -0.95
N GLY A 47 -5.64 -1.82 -1.14
CA GLY A 47 -5.00 -1.59 -2.44
C GLY A 47 -4.38 -2.85 -3.04
N LEU A 48 -3.75 -3.69 -2.19
CA LEU A 48 -3.23 -5.02 -2.57
C LEU A 48 -4.33 -5.95 -3.07
N ILE A 49 -5.43 -6.07 -2.34
CA ILE A 49 -6.56 -6.93 -2.71
C ILE A 49 -7.15 -6.49 -4.05
N LEU A 50 -7.27 -5.18 -4.27
CA LEU A 50 -7.74 -4.63 -5.54
C LEU A 50 -6.77 -4.92 -6.70
N GLY A 51 -5.46 -4.87 -6.45
CA GLY A 51 -4.43 -5.21 -7.45
C GLY A 51 -4.46 -6.69 -7.83
N GLY A 52 -4.57 -7.58 -6.85
CA GLY A 52 -4.79 -9.00 -7.08
C GLY A 52 -6.07 -9.29 -7.85
N LYS A 53 -7.18 -8.62 -7.53
CA LYS A 53 -8.45 -8.72 -8.28
C LYS A 53 -8.30 -8.22 -9.72
N ALA A 54 -7.55 -7.15 -9.97
CA ALA A 54 -7.25 -6.67 -11.32
C ALA A 54 -6.45 -7.69 -12.13
N PHE A 55 -5.51 -8.40 -11.49
CA PHE A 55 -4.76 -9.49 -12.09
C PHE A 55 -5.66 -10.67 -12.47
N LEU A 56 -6.50 -11.13 -11.55
CA LEU A 56 -7.45 -12.24 -11.75
C LEU A 56 -8.49 -11.94 -12.84
N LYS A 57 -8.98 -10.70 -12.91
CA LYS A 57 -9.91 -10.26 -13.97
C LYS A 57 -9.25 -10.08 -15.35
N LYS A 58 -7.97 -10.42 -15.51
CA LYS A 58 -7.22 -10.33 -16.77
C LYS A 58 -7.33 -8.94 -17.42
N GLU A 59 -7.30 -7.86 -16.63
CA GLU A 59 -7.25 -6.51 -17.20
C GLU A 59 -5.98 -6.38 -18.09
N LYS A 60 -6.17 -6.22 -19.40
CA LYS A 60 -5.07 -6.12 -20.37
C LYS A 60 -4.44 -4.72 -20.28
N GLY A 61 -3.13 -4.65 -19.98
CA GLY A 61 -2.34 -3.43 -20.09
C GLY A 61 -1.20 -3.31 -19.07
N PHE A 62 -0.27 -2.40 -19.35
CA PHE A 62 0.93 -2.08 -18.54
C PHE A 62 0.63 -1.85 -17.04
N LEU A 63 -0.53 -1.27 -16.74
CA LEU A 63 -1.06 -1.02 -15.39
C LEU A 63 -1.17 -2.29 -14.51
N LYS A 64 -1.39 -3.47 -15.11
CA LYS A 64 -1.42 -4.75 -14.40
C LYS A 64 -0.04 -5.09 -13.81
N TYR A 65 1.03 -4.86 -14.58
CA TYR A 65 2.40 -5.12 -14.15
C TYR A 65 2.86 -4.11 -13.11
N ILE A 66 2.49 -2.83 -13.27
CA ILE A 66 2.74 -1.80 -12.26
C ILE A 66 2.05 -2.17 -10.95
N SER A 67 0.76 -2.53 -10.98
CA SER A 67 0.02 -2.94 -9.78
C SER A 67 0.65 -4.17 -9.10
N LEU A 68 1.16 -5.13 -9.88
CA LEU A 68 1.87 -6.29 -9.32
C LEU A 68 3.24 -5.92 -8.72
N LEU A 69 3.96 -4.97 -9.31
CA LEU A 69 5.18 -4.42 -8.71
C LEU A 69 4.86 -3.66 -7.42
N SER A 70 3.76 -2.91 -7.38
CA SER A 70 3.29 -2.24 -6.16
C SER A 70 2.98 -3.21 -5.02
N VAL A 71 2.58 -4.44 -5.35
CA VAL A 71 2.43 -5.53 -4.37
C VAL A 71 3.78 -5.88 -3.75
N VAL A 72 4.81 -6.09 -4.58
CA VAL A 72 6.17 -6.40 -4.11
C VAL A 72 6.74 -5.27 -3.24
N PHE A 73 6.60 -4.02 -3.69
CA PHE A 73 7.06 -2.85 -2.94
C PHE A 73 6.43 -2.75 -1.57
N GLY A 74 5.15 -3.07 -1.43
CA GLY A 74 4.56 -3.02 -0.11
C GLY A 74 4.69 -4.30 0.71
N ILE A 75 5.04 -5.46 0.14
CA ILE A 75 5.59 -6.57 0.94
C ILE A 75 6.90 -6.12 1.61
N ILE A 76 7.78 -5.45 0.86
CA ILE A 76 9.00 -4.86 1.40
C ILE A 76 8.66 -3.85 2.51
N TYR A 77 7.62 -3.04 2.33
CA TYR A 77 7.12 -2.14 3.36
C TYR A 77 6.69 -2.87 4.64
N VAL A 78 5.94 -3.98 4.55
CA VAL A 78 5.53 -4.79 5.71
C VAL A 78 6.74 -5.36 6.44
N VAL A 79 7.73 -5.88 5.70
CA VAL A 79 8.96 -6.45 6.26
C VAL A 79 9.77 -5.38 6.98
N PHE A 80 9.88 -4.18 6.41
CA PHE A 80 10.51 -3.02 7.07
C PHE A 80 9.78 -2.65 8.37
N LEU A 81 8.45 -2.62 8.33
CA LEU A 81 7.62 -2.38 9.50
C LEU A 81 7.88 -3.39 10.63
N PHE A 82 7.88 -4.68 10.30
CA PHE A 82 8.16 -5.75 11.25
C PHE A 82 9.59 -5.68 11.80
N GLY A 83 10.57 -5.32 10.96
CA GLY A 83 11.95 -5.14 11.39
C GLY A 83 12.13 -3.96 12.35
N ILE A 84 11.40 -2.86 12.14
CA ILE A 84 11.45 -1.68 13.02
C ILE A 84 10.68 -1.92 14.32
N ILE A 85 9.46 -2.46 14.25
CA ILE A 85 8.63 -2.73 15.44
C ILE A 85 9.19 -3.88 16.28
N GLY A 86 9.72 -4.92 15.64
CA GLY A 86 10.30 -6.09 16.33
C GLY A 86 11.66 -5.81 17.00
N GLN A 87 12.24 -4.63 16.77
CA GLN A 87 13.45 -4.17 17.45
C GLN A 87 13.17 -3.24 18.64
N ILE A 88 11.90 -2.88 18.89
CA ILE A 88 11.46 -2.09 20.05
C ILE A 88 11.13 -3.03 21.21
#